data_AF-A0A4V5PJU9-F1
#
_entry.id   AF-A0A4V5PJU9-F1
#
_cell.length_a   1.000
_cell.length_b   1.000
_cell.length_c   1.000
_cell.angle_alpha   90.00
_cell.angle_beta   90.00
_cell.angle_gamma   90.00
#
_symmetry.space_group_name_H-M   'P 1'
#
loop_
_entity.id
_entity.type
_entity.pdbx_description
1 polymer ?
#
loop_
_entity_poly.entity_id
_entity_poly.type
_entity_poly.pdbx_seq_one_letter_code
_entity_poly.pdbx_strand_id
1 'polypeptide(L)' 'MRWLADRFALVATAIVAAGFAWAVLHYAGQWYFSAGLVLAIVLLFVENHRLKKRLRELGQKPRG' A
#
# COMPACT_ATOMS: atom_id res chain seq x y z
N MET A 1 -11.47 -19.89 -7.29
CA MET A 1 -10.87 -18.81 -8.12
C MET A 1 -10.22 -17.71 -7.25
N ARG A 2 -9.30 -18.06 -6.33
CA ARG A 2 -8.66 -17.08 -5.41
C ARG A 2 -7.13 -17.06 -5.50
N TRP A 3 -6.52 -18.10 -6.06
CA TRP A 3 -5.07 -18.25 -6.11
C TRP A 3 -4.39 -17.35 -7.15
N LEU A 4 -4.99 -17.19 -8.34
CA LEU A 4 -4.47 -16.23 -9.33
C LEU A 4 -4.54 -14.78 -8.82
N ALA A 5 -5.65 -14.40 -8.19
CA ALA A 5 -5.83 -13.07 -7.63
C ALA A 5 -4.82 -12.75 -6.52
N ASP A 6 -4.55 -13.71 -5.62
CA ASP A 6 -3.49 -13.57 -4.61
C ASP A 6 -2.11 -13.42 -5.24
N ARG A 7 -1.82 -14.14 -6.33
CA ARG A 7 -0.53 -14.07 -7.02
C ARG A 7 -0.33 -12.71 -7.70
N PHE A 8 -1.38 -12.19 -8.33
CA PHE A 8 -1.36 -10.82 -8.88
C PHE A 8 -1.21 -9.77 -7.79
N ALA A 9 -1.85 -9.96 -6.62
CA ALA A 9 -1.67 -9.06 -5.48
C ALA A 9 -0.23 -9.06 -4.95
N LEU A 10 0.41 -10.23 -4.87
CA LEU A 10 1.81 -10.36 -4.47
C LEU A 10 2.76 -9.69 -5.46
N VAL A 11 2.55 -9.88 -6.77
CA VAL A 11 3.36 -9.24 -7.82
C VAL A 11 3.16 -7.72 -7.81
N ALA A 12 1.93 -7.24 -7.69
CA ALA A 12 1.65 -5.82 -7.57
C ALA A 12 2.33 -5.21 -6.33
N THR A 13 2.28 -5.91 -5.19
CA THR A 13 2.95 -5.47 -3.96
C THR A 13 4.47 -5.42 -4.13
N ALA A 14 5.06 -6.41 -4.81
CA ALA A 14 6.49 -6.44 -5.08
C ALA A 14 6.93 -5.29 -6.00
N ILE A 15 6.15 -4.97 -7.03
CA ILE A 15 6.41 -3.84 -7.94
C ILE A 15 6.33 -2.51 -7.17
N VAL A 16 5.34 -2.35 -6.30
CA VAL A 16 5.20 -1.16 -5.46
C VAL A 16 6.40 -1.04 -4.51
N ALA A 17 6.80 -2.12 -3.83
CA ALA A 17 7.96 -2.11 -2.93
C ALA A 17 9.28 -1.81 -3.66
N ALA A 18 9.49 -2.38 -4.85
CA ALA A 18 10.66 -2.12 -5.67
C ALA A 18 10.70 -0.66 -6.16
N GLY A 19 9.57 -0.13 -6.63
CA GLY A 19 9.43 1.28 -6.99
C GLY A 19 9.65 2.20 -5.80
N PHE A 20 9.20 1.79 -4.60
CA PHE A 20 9.40 2.54 -3.37
C PHE A 20 10.87 2.60 -2.97
N ALA A 21 11.55 1.45 -2.94
CA ALA A 21 12.98 1.37 -2.63
C ALA A 21 13.82 2.17 -3.64
N TRP A 22 13.49 2.08 -4.93
CA TRP A 22 14.14 2.87 -5.97
C TRP A 22 13.90 4.37 -5.80
N ALA A 23 12.67 4.79 -5.55
CA ALA A 23 12.34 6.20 -5.35
C ALA A 23 13.05 6.79 -4.13
N VAL A 24 13.09 6.06 -3.02
CA VAL A 24 13.82 6.48 -1.80
C VAL A 24 15.31 6.61 -2.07
N LEU A 25 15.92 5.64 -2.76
CA LEU A 25 17.36 5.66 -3.05
C LEU A 25 17.73 6.74 -4.08
N HIS A 26 16.88 6.95 -5.08
CA HIS A 26 17.10 7.90 -6.16
C HIS A 26 16.89 9.36 -5.73
N TYR A 27 15.93 9.62 -4.83
CA TYR A 27 15.61 10.97 -4.35
C TYR A 27 16.27 11.34 -3.01
N ALA A 28 17.11 10.47 -2.45
CA ALA A 28 17.82 10.65 -1.18
C ALA A 28 18.66 11.94 -1.07
N GLY A 29 18.94 12.63 -2.19
CA GLY A 29 19.70 13.89 -2.19
C GLY A 29 18.89 15.19 -2.05
N GLN A 30 17.59 15.22 -2.41
CA GLN A 30 16.83 16.50 -2.42
C GLN A 30 15.39 16.42 -1.86
N TRP A 31 14.72 15.27 -1.88
CA TRP A 31 13.25 15.19 -1.70
C TRP A 31 12.81 14.27 -0.56
N TYR A 32 13.63 14.16 0.48
CA TYR A 32 13.39 13.28 1.63
C TYR A 32 11.98 13.43 2.23
N PHE A 33 11.49 14.67 2.33
CA PHE A 33 10.17 14.98 2.88
C PHE A 33 9.03 14.54 1.94
N SER A 34 9.15 14.82 0.65
CA SER A 34 8.14 14.49 -0.36
C SER A 34 8.00 12.99 -0.57
N ALA A 35 9.13 12.27 -0.61
CA ALA A 35 9.14 10.81 -0.69
C ALA A 35 8.52 10.17 0.57
N GLY A 36 8.82 10.71 1.76
CA GLY A 36 8.21 10.28 3.01
C GLY A 36 6.69 10.50 3.06
N LEU A 37 6.21 11.64 2.53
CA LEU A 37 4.78 11.94 2.45
C LEU A 37 4.05 10.95 1.54
N VAL A 38 4.61 10.66 0.36
CA VAL A 38 4.04 9.65 -0.56
C VAL A 38 4.04 8.26 0.08
N LEU A 39 5.12 7.89 0.81
CA LEU A 39 5.15 6.63 1.58
C LEU A 39 3.99 6.57 2.58
N ALA A 40 3.83 7.63 3.36
CA ALA A 40 2.81 7.70 4.40
C ALA A 40 1.40 7.59 3.82
N ILE A 41 1.13 8.25 2.69
CA ILE A 41 -0.17 8.15 1.99
C ILE A 41 -0.42 6.72 1.52
N VAL A 42 0.58 6.05 0.94
CA VAL A 42 0.45 4.66 0.49
C VAL A 42 0.21 3.71 1.67
N LEU A 43 0.98 3.85 2.75
CA LEU A 43 0.79 3.07 3.98
C LEU A 43 -0.59 3.27 4.57
N LEU A 44 -1.06 4.52 4.69
CA LEU A 44 -2.40 4.85 5.16
C LEU A 44 -3.48 4.22 4.27
N PHE A 45 -3.29 4.20 2.96
CA PHE A 45 -4.24 3.59 2.04
C PHE A 45 -4.33 2.07 2.23
N VAL A 46 -3.17 1.41 2.40
CA VAL A 46 -3.08 -0.03 2.68
C VAL A 46 -3.71 -0.36 4.03
N GLU A 47 -3.40 0.40 5.07
CA GLU A 47 -3.99 0.21 6.40
C GLU A 47 -5.51 0.44 6.36
N ASN A 48 -5.98 1.48 5.69
CA ASN A 48 -7.40 1.77 5.54
C ASN A 48 -8.13 0.65 4.78
N HIS A 49 -7.53 0.11 3.72
CA HIS A 49 -8.07 -1.07 3.02
C HIS A 49 -8.12 -2.31 3.93
N ARG A 50 -7.08 -2.53 4.74
CA ARG A 50 -7.02 -3.63 5.71
C ARG A 50 -8.05 -3.48 6.84
N LEU A 51 -8.27 -2.26 7.32
CA LEU A 51 -9.32 -1.92 8.29
C LEU A 51 -10.71 -2.11 7.69
N LYS A 52 -10.95 -1.65 6.44
CA LYS A 52 -12.21 -1.89 5.73
C LYS A 52 -12.48 -3.38 5.54
N LYS A 53 -11.46 -4.18 5.27
CA LYS A 53 -11.59 -5.65 5.19
C LYS A 53 -11.98 -6.25 6.54
N ARG A 54 -11.32 -5.84 7.64
CA ARG A 54 -11.67 -6.28 9.00
C ARG A 54 -13.08 -5.85 9.44
N LEU A 55 -13.50 -4.64 9.09
CA LEU A 55 -14.86 -4.15 9.35
C LEU A 55 -15.92 -5.01 8.66
N ARG A 56 -15.68 -5.39 7.40
CA ARG A 56 -16.55 -6.31 6.66
C ARG A 56 -16.59 -7.70 7.29
N GLU A 57 -15.46 -8.21 7.79
CA GLU A 57 -15.39 -9.50 8.51
C GLU A 57 -16.14 -9.45 9.86
N LEU A 58 -16.20 -8.29 10.51
CA LEU A 58 -16.96 -8.06 11.74
C LEU A 58 -18.45 -7.75 11.51
N GLY A 59 -18.94 -7.80 10.26
CA GLY A 59 -20.34 -7.52 9.92
C GLY A 59 -20.75 -6.05 10.04
N GLN A 60 -19.81 -5.15 10.33
CA GLN A 60 -20.07 -3.71 10.39
C GLN A 60 -19.89 -3.07 9.01
N LYS A 61 -20.91 -2.33 8.57
CA LYS A 61 -20.87 -1.63 7.28
C LYS A 61 -19.91 -0.43 7.42
N PRO A 62 -18.81 -0.37 6.64
CA PRO A 62 -17.92 0.79 6.69
C PRO A 62 -18.70 2.03 6.23
N ARG A 63 -18.81 3.03 7.10
CA ARG A 63 -19.38 4.35 6.77
C ARG A 63 -18.34 5.11 5.98
N GLY A 64 -18.59 5.25 4.68
CA GLY A 64 -17.88 6.15 3.78
C GLY A 64 -18.79 7.31 3.41
#